data_AF-G8TPU9-F1
#
_entry.id   AF-G8TPU9-F1
#
_cell.length_a   1.000
_cell.length_b   1.000
_cell.length_c   1.000
_cell.angle_alpha   90.00
_cell.angle_beta   90.00
_cell.angle_gamma   90.00
#
_symmetry.space_group_name_H-M   'P 1'
#
loop_
_entity.id
_entity.type
_entity.pdbx_description
1 polymer ?
#
loop_
_entity_poly.entity_id
_entity_poly.type
_entity_poly.pdbx_seq_one_letter_code
_entity_poly.pdbx_strand_id
1 'polypeptide(L)'
;MYYLAAMKKIGLLILLFAQLTLVTAQSNRSVYLFSYFKGNGEDGLHLAWSSDGLKWASLKNDSSFLKPTAGKDKLMRDPCVIRGADGLFHMVWTVSWSERTIGYASSKDLIHWSEQQNVPVMEHEPTAINCWAPEIFYDEASKQYMIYWATTIPGRFPKGDTASDKNHRIYYVTTKDFKTYSQAAVLYDQGFNVIDATIQMNGNQYVMFLKDETRYPPQKNLRTATSTTLTGGYSAPSKPITGNYWAEGPTVLKKGNQWIVYFDKYRDHKYGAVTSTDLVHWTEISDLLEMPKGIRHGTVVTITKQELDKLLKEK
;
A
#
# COMPACT_ATOMS: atom_id res chain seq x y z
N MET A 1 -40.63 -69.95 2.46
CA MET A 1 -39.24 -69.55 2.13
C MET A 1 -39.24 -68.27 1.28
N TYR A 2 -39.85 -67.15 1.73
CA TYR A 2 -39.94 -65.91 0.92
C TYR A 2 -40.17 -64.62 1.75
N TYR A 3 -39.54 -64.46 2.93
CA TYR A 3 -39.77 -63.25 3.75
C TYR A 3 -38.52 -62.67 4.45
N LEU A 4 -37.33 -62.85 3.88
CA LEU A 4 -36.09 -62.31 4.50
C LEU A 4 -35.13 -61.57 3.53
N ALA A 5 -35.59 -61.14 2.36
CA ALA A 5 -34.73 -60.47 1.37
C ALA A 5 -34.97 -58.96 1.20
N ALA A 6 -35.96 -58.37 1.88
CA ALA A 6 -36.37 -56.97 1.62
C ALA A 6 -35.78 -55.92 2.59
N MET A 7 -35.09 -56.31 3.67
CA MET A 7 -34.63 -55.35 4.69
C MET A 7 -33.13 -54.99 4.64
N LYS A 8 -32.38 -55.46 3.64
CA LYS A 8 -30.96 -55.11 3.48
C LYS A 8 -30.66 -54.03 2.43
N LYS A 9 -31.66 -53.52 1.72
CA LYS A 9 -31.46 -52.44 0.72
C LYS A 9 -31.84 -51.04 1.19
N ILE A 10 -32.49 -50.89 2.34
CA ILE A 10 -32.91 -49.57 2.87
C ILE A 10 -31.80 -48.93 3.74
N GLY A 11 -30.90 -49.73 4.32
CA GLY A 11 -29.79 -49.22 5.13
C GLY A 11 -28.64 -48.58 4.33
N LEU A 12 -28.57 -48.82 3.02
CA LEU A 12 -27.49 -48.27 2.17
C LEU A 12 -27.86 -46.92 1.52
N LEU A 13 -29.14 -46.55 1.49
CA LEU A 13 -29.57 -45.25 0.96
C LEU A 13 -29.46 -44.11 1.98
N ILE A 14 -29.49 -44.43 3.28
CA ILE A 14 -29.37 -43.42 4.35
C ILE A 14 -27.89 -43.04 4.59
N LEU A 15 -26.95 -43.92 4.25
CA LEU A 15 -25.51 -43.64 4.33
C LEU A 15 -24.97 -42.83 3.14
N LEU A 16 -25.67 -42.79 2.00
CA LEU A 16 -25.32 -41.89 0.90
C LEU A 16 -25.86 -40.46 1.07
N PHE A 17 -26.87 -40.26 1.92
CA PHE A 17 -27.39 -38.93 2.22
C PHE A 17 -26.69 -38.22 3.40
N ALA A 18 -25.86 -38.95 4.15
CA ALA A 18 -25.07 -38.38 5.26
C ALA A 18 -23.66 -37.88 4.85
N GLN A 19 -23.26 -38.03 3.59
CA GLN A 19 -22.03 -37.46 3.03
C GLN A 19 -22.23 -36.13 2.29
N LEU A 20 -23.41 -35.52 2.43
CA LEU A 20 -23.56 -34.06 2.28
C LEU A 20 -23.14 -33.35 3.58
N THR A 21 -22.04 -33.80 4.20
CA THR A 21 -21.31 -33.01 5.17
C THR A 21 -20.73 -31.82 4.43
N LEU A 22 -21.41 -30.68 4.55
CA LEU A 22 -20.77 -29.40 4.79
C LEU A 22 -19.47 -29.19 4.01
N VAL A 23 -19.54 -29.22 2.68
CA VAL A 23 -18.73 -28.27 1.92
C VAL A 23 -19.43 -26.93 2.13
N THR A 24 -19.28 -26.36 3.33
CA THR A 24 -19.19 -24.91 3.37
C THR A 24 -18.00 -24.63 2.47
N ALA A 25 -18.28 -24.23 1.24
CA ALA A 25 -17.34 -23.42 0.51
C ALA A 25 -17.09 -22.27 1.48
N GLN A 26 -16.03 -22.38 2.27
CA GLN A 26 -15.49 -21.29 3.03
C GLN A 26 -15.08 -20.35 1.92
N SER A 27 -16.01 -19.48 1.50
CA SER A 27 -15.72 -18.51 0.47
C SER A 27 -14.53 -17.78 1.06
N ASN A 28 -13.36 -17.99 0.47
CA ASN A 28 -12.16 -17.22 0.75
C ASN A 28 -12.46 -15.81 0.26
N ARG A 29 -13.39 -15.12 0.94
CA ARG A 29 -13.63 -13.71 0.78
C ARG A 29 -12.37 -13.08 1.34
N SER A 30 -11.53 -12.63 0.42
CA SER A 30 -10.38 -11.79 0.73
C SER A 30 -10.84 -10.67 1.66
N VAL A 31 -10.09 -10.46 2.72
CA VAL A 31 -10.28 -9.34 3.63
C VAL A 31 -9.14 -8.38 3.37
N TYR A 32 -9.46 -7.10 3.29
CA TYR A 32 -8.50 -6.05 3.02
C TYR A 32 -8.34 -5.19 4.27
N LEU A 33 -7.11 -4.78 4.52
CA LEU A 33 -6.74 -3.84 5.56
C LEU A 33 -6.16 -2.58 4.90
N PHE A 34 -6.51 -1.42 5.42
CA PHE A 34 -5.95 -0.13 5.03
C PHE A 34 -5.17 0.43 6.21
N SER A 35 -3.86 0.60 6.07
CA SER A 35 -3.04 1.38 7.01
C SER A 35 -3.12 2.85 6.63
N TYR A 36 -3.34 3.74 7.58
CA TYR A 36 -3.40 5.18 7.32
C TYR A 36 -2.99 6.00 8.54
N PHE A 37 -2.88 7.31 8.33
CA PHE A 37 -2.70 8.30 9.38
C PHE A 37 -3.77 9.39 9.29
N LYS A 38 -3.86 10.20 10.34
CA LYS A 38 -4.75 11.36 10.43
C LYS A 38 -3.97 12.62 10.73
N GLY A 39 -4.55 13.78 10.43
CA GLY A 39 -3.91 15.08 10.69
C GLY A 39 -2.55 15.19 10.00
N ASN A 40 -1.51 15.39 10.80
CA ASN A 40 -0.12 15.42 10.35
C ASN A 40 0.67 14.13 10.68
N GLY A 41 0.03 13.10 11.23
CA GLY A 41 0.65 11.83 11.60
C GLY A 41 1.12 11.74 13.05
N GLU A 42 0.75 12.72 13.89
CA GLU A 42 1.15 12.82 15.29
C GLU A 42 0.56 11.73 16.20
N ASP A 43 -0.62 11.19 15.86
CA ASP A 43 -1.25 10.11 16.66
C ASP A 43 -0.76 8.72 16.24
N GLY A 44 -0.24 8.56 15.02
CA GLY A 44 0.37 7.32 14.56
C GLY A 44 -0.47 6.49 13.60
N LEU A 45 -0.30 5.16 13.70
CA LEU A 45 -0.92 4.19 12.81
C LEU A 45 -2.40 4.02 13.12
N HIS A 46 -3.26 4.23 12.13
CA HIS A 46 -4.65 3.80 12.16
C HIS A 46 -4.87 2.67 11.15
N LEU A 47 -5.84 1.81 11.44
CA LEU A 47 -6.20 0.69 10.58
C LEU A 47 -7.71 0.69 10.30
N ALA A 48 -8.07 0.39 9.06
CA ALA A 48 -9.44 0.13 8.64
C ALA A 48 -9.51 -1.19 7.88
N TRP A 49 -10.68 -1.79 7.80
CA TRP A 49 -10.87 -3.04 7.07
C TRP A 49 -12.04 -2.95 6.10
N SER A 50 -11.98 -3.79 5.07
CA SER A 50 -13.06 -3.95 4.09
C SER A 50 -13.14 -5.40 3.61
N SER A 51 -14.35 -5.84 3.27
CA SER A 51 -14.58 -7.14 2.62
C SER A 51 -14.82 -7.02 1.11
N ASP A 52 -15.09 -5.81 0.61
CA ASP A 52 -15.41 -5.56 -0.80
C ASP A 52 -14.37 -4.67 -1.49
N GLY A 53 -13.55 -3.95 -0.72
CA GLY A 53 -12.57 -2.97 -1.17
C GLY A 53 -13.17 -1.57 -1.40
N LEU A 54 -14.43 -1.34 -1.08
CA LEU A 54 -15.12 -0.06 -1.33
C LEU A 54 -15.65 0.56 -0.04
N LYS A 55 -16.10 -0.25 0.92
CA LYS A 55 -16.59 0.21 2.21
C LYS A 55 -15.60 -0.14 3.30
N TRP A 56 -15.02 0.88 3.91
CA TRP A 56 -13.95 0.75 4.89
C TRP A 56 -14.44 1.17 6.28
N ALA A 57 -14.38 0.24 7.22
CA ALA A 57 -14.69 0.48 8.61
C ALA A 57 -13.39 0.62 9.42
N SER A 58 -13.25 1.71 10.18
CA SER A 58 -12.12 1.88 11.09
C SER A 58 -12.13 0.82 12.20
N LEU A 59 -10.94 0.38 12.58
CA LEU A 59 -10.73 -0.53 13.70
C LEU A 59 -10.46 0.27 14.98
N LYS A 60 -10.65 -0.36 16.16
CA LYS A 60 -10.32 0.22 17.46
C LYS A 60 -10.93 1.62 17.68
N ASN A 61 -12.19 1.80 17.28
CA ASN A 61 -12.90 3.09 17.33
C ASN A 61 -12.12 4.25 16.68
N ASP A 62 -11.39 3.97 15.60
CA ASP A 62 -10.53 4.92 14.91
C ASP A 62 -9.39 5.49 15.77
N SER A 63 -8.96 4.74 16.80
CA SER A 63 -7.81 5.07 17.65
C SER A 63 -6.51 4.48 17.10
N SER A 64 -5.39 5.13 17.42
CA SER A 64 -4.06 4.68 17.03
C SER A 64 -3.70 3.28 17.57
N PHE A 65 -3.12 2.46 16.70
CA PHE A 65 -2.51 1.16 16.97
C PHE A 65 -1.04 1.28 17.38
N LEU A 66 -0.34 2.30 16.87
CA LEU A 66 1.08 2.50 17.15
C LEU A 66 1.41 4.00 17.09
N LYS A 67 1.78 4.57 18.24
CA LYS A 67 2.25 5.95 18.31
C LYS A 67 3.70 6.06 17.81
N PRO A 68 4.06 7.08 17.02
CA PRO A 68 5.41 7.24 16.50
C PRO A 68 6.42 7.58 17.60
N THR A 69 7.56 6.91 17.56
CA THR A 69 8.74 7.19 18.36
C THR A 69 10.00 7.37 17.50
N ALA A 70 9.99 6.88 16.26
CA ALA A 70 11.04 7.13 15.27
C ALA A 70 10.99 8.57 14.73
N GLY A 71 12.16 9.06 14.30
CA GLY A 71 12.41 10.43 13.89
C GLY A 71 12.48 11.41 15.05
N LYS A 72 13.09 12.56 14.78
CA LYS A 72 13.12 13.70 15.70
C LYS A 72 11.71 14.28 15.89
N ASP A 73 10.94 14.39 14.82
CA ASP A 73 9.61 15.02 14.86
C ASP A 73 8.52 14.05 15.32
N LYS A 74 8.83 12.75 15.40
CA LYS A 74 7.91 11.69 15.85
C LYS A 74 6.58 11.75 15.10
N LEU A 75 6.64 11.75 13.77
CA LEU A 75 5.47 11.63 12.91
C LEU A 75 5.37 10.22 12.34
N MET A 76 4.14 9.78 12.08
CA MET A 76 3.87 8.63 11.22
C MET A 76 2.96 9.07 10.09
N ARG A 77 3.56 9.40 8.94
CA ARG A 77 2.83 9.73 7.72
C ARG A 77 3.04 8.65 6.68
N ASP A 78 2.03 8.43 5.86
CA ASP A 78 2.07 7.55 4.70
C ASP A 78 2.50 6.10 5.07
N PRO A 79 1.88 5.45 6.09
CA PRO A 79 2.33 4.14 6.54
C PRO A 79 2.08 3.07 5.46
N CYS A 80 3.16 2.47 4.97
CA CYS A 80 3.13 1.33 4.07
C CYS A 80 3.28 0.02 4.85
N VAL A 81 2.29 -0.86 4.78
CA VAL A 81 2.31 -2.19 5.40
C VAL A 81 2.27 -3.27 4.33
N ILE A 82 3.22 -4.20 4.35
CA ILE A 82 3.19 -5.40 3.53
C ILE A 82 3.27 -6.66 4.40
N ARG A 83 2.81 -7.79 3.85
CA ARG A 83 3.19 -9.10 4.37
C ARG A 83 4.50 -9.54 3.72
N GLY A 84 5.52 -9.80 4.53
CA GLY A 84 6.79 -10.35 4.09
C GLY A 84 6.73 -11.85 3.80
N ALA A 85 7.72 -12.34 3.07
CA ALA A 85 7.88 -13.77 2.81
C ALA A 85 8.28 -14.60 4.05
N ASP A 86 8.68 -13.93 5.12
CA ASP A 86 8.90 -14.52 6.44
C ASP A 86 7.60 -14.66 7.26
N GLY A 87 6.46 -14.24 6.70
CA GLY A 87 5.15 -14.28 7.34
C GLY A 87 4.88 -13.13 8.31
N LEU A 88 5.82 -12.20 8.50
CA LEU A 88 5.61 -11.00 9.29
C LEU A 88 4.92 -9.92 8.46
N PHE A 89 4.33 -8.95 9.16
CA PHE A 89 3.99 -7.66 8.60
C PHE A 89 5.17 -6.71 8.79
N HIS A 90 5.60 -6.05 7.72
CA HIS A 90 6.61 -5.00 7.76
C HIS A 90 5.97 -3.66 7.46
N MET A 91 6.35 -2.64 8.21
CA MET A 91 5.86 -1.29 8.02
C MET A 91 7.01 -0.29 7.88
N VAL A 92 6.88 0.61 6.91
CA VAL A 92 7.69 1.82 6.79
C VAL A 92 6.80 3.06 6.73
N TRP A 93 7.33 4.21 7.12
CA TRP A 93 6.60 5.48 7.11
C TRP A 93 7.54 6.70 7.07
N THR A 94 6.99 7.85 6.71
CA THR A 94 7.65 9.16 6.79
C THR A 94 7.68 9.64 8.24
N VAL A 95 8.88 9.92 8.79
CA VAL A 95 9.05 10.34 10.20
C VAL A 95 9.07 11.85 10.43
N SER A 96 9.34 12.63 9.38
CA SER A 96 9.47 14.10 9.43
C SER A 96 9.33 14.73 8.05
N TRP A 97 9.03 16.03 8.03
CA TRP A 97 9.06 16.86 6.83
C TRP A 97 10.47 17.09 6.27
N SER A 98 11.51 16.95 7.10
CA SER A 98 12.88 17.36 6.75
C SER A 98 14.00 16.43 7.23
N GLU A 99 13.70 15.17 7.53
CA GLU A 99 14.72 14.17 7.90
C GLU A 99 15.14 13.29 6.72
N ARG A 100 16.34 12.70 6.85
CA ARG A 100 16.96 11.79 5.86
C ARG A 100 16.76 10.30 6.21
N THR A 101 15.88 10.05 7.18
CA THR A 101 15.52 8.72 7.68
C THR A 101 14.06 8.43 7.37
N ILE A 102 13.71 7.15 7.39
CA ILE A 102 12.33 6.67 7.44
C ILE A 102 12.14 5.81 8.69
N GLY A 103 10.90 5.59 9.09
CA GLY A 103 10.58 4.69 10.18
C GLY A 103 10.48 3.26 9.69
N TYR A 104 10.79 2.30 10.55
CA TYR A 104 10.54 0.88 10.33
C TYR A 104 10.07 0.16 11.60
N ALA A 105 9.11 -0.75 11.45
CA ALA A 105 8.70 -1.69 12.48
C ALA A 105 8.13 -2.96 11.83
N SER A 106 8.06 -4.04 12.59
CA SER A 106 7.44 -5.29 12.15
C SER A 106 6.44 -5.82 13.17
N SER A 107 5.48 -6.63 12.73
CA SER A 107 4.46 -7.23 13.59
C SER A 107 4.11 -8.64 13.11
N LYS A 108 3.70 -9.50 14.05
CA LYS A 108 3.14 -10.82 13.74
C LYS A 108 1.62 -10.79 13.56
N ASP A 109 0.96 -9.75 14.04
CA ASP A 109 -0.50 -9.73 14.21
C ASP A 109 -1.16 -8.38 13.94
N LEU A 110 -0.39 -7.38 13.46
CA LEU A 110 -0.81 -5.99 13.21
C LEU A 110 -1.20 -5.18 14.46
N ILE A 111 -1.09 -5.79 15.65
CA ILE A 111 -1.48 -5.21 16.94
C ILE A 111 -0.23 -4.88 17.74
N HIS A 112 0.64 -5.88 17.91
CA HIS A 112 1.88 -5.76 18.66
C HIS A 112 3.03 -5.53 17.68
N TRP A 113 3.58 -4.32 17.72
CA TRP A 113 4.67 -3.91 16.84
C TRP A 113 6.01 -4.00 17.58
N SER A 114 7.06 -4.32 16.83
CA SER A 114 8.43 -4.27 17.31
C SER A 114 8.82 -2.85 17.71
N GLU A 115 9.96 -2.72 18.40
CA GLU A 115 10.61 -1.41 18.56
C GLU A 115 10.78 -0.72 17.20
N GLN A 116 10.48 0.58 17.17
CA GLN A 116 10.59 1.38 15.96
C GLN A 116 12.04 1.77 15.71
N GLN A 117 12.45 1.69 14.45
CA GLN A 117 13.80 1.99 14.02
C GLN A 117 13.81 3.21 13.10
N ASN A 118 14.88 3.99 13.17
CA ASN A 118 15.23 4.97 12.15
C ASN A 118 16.08 4.26 11.09
N VAL A 119 15.59 4.17 9.86
CA VAL A 119 16.34 3.61 8.74
C VAL A 119 17.01 4.76 7.98
N PRO A 120 18.36 4.83 7.93
CA PRO A 120 19.12 5.97 7.43
C PRO A 120 19.25 5.97 5.89
N VAL A 121 18.12 5.88 5.19
CA VAL A 121 18.09 5.68 3.72
C VAL A 121 18.77 6.78 2.92
N MET A 122 18.87 8.01 3.44
CA MET A 122 19.53 9.14 2.76
C MET A 122 20.59 9.84 3.61
N GLU A 123 21.02 9.31 4.77
CA GLU A 123 21.99 10.03 5.63
C GLU A 123 23.35 10.27 4.98
N HIS A 124 23.72 9.41 4.03
CA HIS A 124 24.92 9.55 3.20
C HIS A 124 24.88 10.76 2.24
N GLU A 125 23.70 11.36 2.02
CA GLU A 125 23.48 12.52 1.16
C GLU A 125 23.23 13.78 2.00
N PRO A 126 24.27 14.59 2.31
CA PRO A 126 24.16 15.67 3.30
C PRO A 126 23.19 16.79 2.89
N THR A 127 22.97 16.96 1.58
CA THR A 127 22.03 17.95 1.02
C THR A 127 20.64 17.39 0.77
N ALA A 128 20.40 16.09 0.99
CA ALA A 128 19.05 15.55 0.93
C ALA A 128 18.19 16.20 2.02
N ILE A 129 17.01 16.68 1.63
CA ILE A 129 16.16 17.46 2.52
C ILE A 129 15.00 16.64 3.09
N ASN A 130 14.70 15.45 2.56
CA ASN A 130 13.55 14.66 3.00
C ASN A 130 13.61 13.18 2.54
N CYS A 131 12.88 12.31 3.22
CA CYS A 131 12.50 10.97 2.77
C CYS A 131 10.99 10.77 2.97
N TRP A 132 10.21 10.88 1.89
CA TRP A 132 8.74 10.92 1.98
C TRP A 132 8.06 9.73 1.30
N ALA A 133 6.90 9.37 1.85
CA ALA A 133 6.02 8.31 1.39
C ALA A 133 6.77 7.02 1.02
N PRO A 134 7.51 6.43 1.97
CA PRO A 134 8.21 5.19 1.69
C PRO A 134 7.23 4.04 1.50
N GLU A 135 7.52 3.18 0.53
CA GLU A 135 6.81 1.93 0.29
C GLU A 135 7.75 0.74 0.22
N ILE A 136 7.19 -0.46 0.38
CA ILE A 136 7.93 -1.73 0.32
C ILE A 136 7.34 -2.60 -0.80
N PHE A 137 8.21 -3.19 -1.60
CA PHE A 137 7.85 -4.24 -2.55
C PHE A 137 8.70 -5.47 -2.27
N TYR A 138 8.09 -6.65 -2.10
CA TYR A 138 8.83 -7.92 -2.02
C TYR A 138 8.95 -8.54 -3.42
N ASP A 139 10.19 -8.75 -3.86
CA ASP A 139 10.51 -9.38 -5.13
C ASP A 139 10.80 -10.87 -4.93
N GLU A 140 9.84 -11.71 -5.32
CA GLU A 140 9.96 -13.17 -5.25
C GLU A 140 11.15 -13.71 -6.06
N ALA A 141 11.45 -13.09 -7.21
CA ALA A 141 12.49 -13.56 -8.12
C ALA A 141 13.90 -13.43 -7.51
N SER A 142 14.21 -12.27 -6.92
CA SER A 142 15.49 -12.04 -6.24
C SER A 142 15.48 -12.38 -4.75
N LYS A 143 14.29 -12.66 -4.18
CA LYS A 143 14.04 -12.88 -2.74
C LYS A 143 14.52 -11.70 -1.89
N GLN A 144 14.19 -10.50 -2.32
CA GLN A 144 14.60 -9.25 -1.68
C GLN A 144 13.43 -8.28 -1.56
N TYR A 145 13.49 -7.44 -0.54
CA TYR A 145 12.63 -6.28 -0.43
C TYR A 145 13.29 -5.09 -1.11
N MET A 146 12.50 -4.30 -1.82
CA MET A 146 12.86 -2.95 -2.22
C MET A 146 12.07 -1.98 -1.36
N ILE A 147 12.76 -1.06 -0.70
CA ILE A 147 12.15 0.09 -0.05
C ILE A 147 12.41 1.30 -0.94
N TYR A 148 11.38 2.08 -1.25
CA TYR A 148 11.46 3.18 -2.19
C TYR A 148 10.65 4.39 -1.70
N TRP A 149 11.14 5.60 -1.97
CA TRP A 149 10.61 6.83 -1.39
C TRP A 149 10.94 8.05 -2.26
N ALA A 150 10.31 9.19 -2.00
CA ALA A 150 10.60 10.44 -2.69
C ALA A 150 11.59 11.32 -1.91
N THR A 151 12.65 11.81 -2.58
CA THR A 151 13.63 12.74 -1.99
C THR A 151 13.95 13.87 -2.93
N THR A 152 14.04 15.09 -2.39
CA THR A 152 14.67 16.23 -3.05
C THR A 152 16.13 16.34 -2.62
N ILE A 153 17.01 16.56 -3.61
CA ILE A 153 18.40 16.95 -3.40
C ILE A 153 18.64 18.22 -4.23
N PRO A 154 18.79 19.39 -3.59
CA PRO A 154 18.92 20.66 -4.30
C PRO A 154 20.01 20.64 -5.36
N GLY A 155 19.68 21.10 -6.57
CA GLY A 155 20.61 21.20 -7.69
C GLY A 155 21.00 19.88 -8.38
N ARG A 156 20.50 18.71 -7.91
CA ARG A 156 20.87 17.41 -8.50
C ARG A 156 20.25 17.14 -9.87
N PHE A 157 19.00 17.54 -10.04
CA PHE A 157 18.27 17.40 -11.29
C PHE A 157 18.03 18.78 -11.90
N PRO A 158 17.87 18.88 -13.24
CA PRO A 158 17.44 20.11 -13.88
C PRO A 158 16.25 20.70 -13.12
N LYS A 159 16.29 22.01 -12.88
CA LYS A 159 15.17 22.70 -12.24
C LYS A 159 13.91 22.37 -13.03
N GLY A 160 12.95 21.76 -12.35
CA GLY A 160 11.62 21.57 -12.89
C GLY A 160 10.88 22.91 -12.90
N ASP A 161 9.59 22.85 -12.64
CA ASP A 161 8.79 24.07 -12.46
C ASP A 161 9.41 25.01 -11.40
N THR A 162 9.61 26.26 -11.80
CA THR A 162 10.28 27.33 -11.04
C THR A 162 9.56 27.74 -9.74
N ALA A 163 8.34 27.26 -9.51
CA ALA A 163 7.53 27.63 -8.35
C ALA A 163 7.70 26.73 -7.10
N SER A 164 8.58 25.73 -7.13
CA SER A 164 8.87 24.83 -6.01
C SER A 164 10.37 24.68 -5.77
N ASP A 165 10.81 24.90 -4.53
CA ASP A 165 12.18 24.56 -4.10
C ASP A 165 12.38 23.03 -4.02
N LYS A 166 11.28 22.26 -4.01
CA LYS A 166 11.30 20.81 -3.96
C LYS A 166 11.17 20.21 -5.37
N ASN A 167 12.14 19.40 -5.75
CA ASN A 167 12.25 18.71 -7.04
C ASN A 167 12.60 17.24 -6.77
N HIS A 168 11.58 16.47 -6.43
CA HIS A 168 11.71 15.10 -5.96
C HIS A 168 11.99 14.13 -7.11
N ARG A 169 12.73 13.07 -6.79
CA ARG A 169 12.77 11.81 -7.55
C ARG A 169 12.49 10.64 -6.61
N ILE A 170 12.09 9.51 -7.21
CA ILE A 170 11.95 8.27 -6.46
C ILE A 170 13.32 7.62 -6.34
N TYR A 171 13.72 7.31 -5.12
CA TYR A 171 14.93 6.57 -4.77
C TYR A 171 14.54 5.22 -4.18
N TYR A 172 15.49 4.29 -4.14
CA TYR A 172 15.29 3.00 -3.49
C TYR A 172 16.56 2.46 -2.84
N VAL A 173 16.37 1.56 -1.88
CA VAL A 173 17.36 0.58 -1.41
C VAL A 173 16.77 -0.83 -1.52
N THR A 174 17.63 -1.84 -1.57
CA THR A 174 17.23 -3.24 -1.39
C THR A 174 17.72 -3.79 -0.07
N THR A 175 16.96 -4.71 0.53
CA THR A 175 17.31 -5.43 1.75
C THR A 175 16.75 -6.85 1.73
N LYS A 176 17.35 -7.75 2.51
CA LYS A 176 16.80 -9.09 2.77
C LYS A 176 16.21 -9.24 4.16
N ASP A 177 16.56 -8.34 5.08
CA ASP A 177 16.39 -8.54 6.52
C ASP A 177 15.97 -7.27 7.28
N PHE A 178 15.80 -6.14 6.58
CA PHE A 178 15.51 -4.82 7.18
C PHE A 178 16.57 -4.36 8.20
N LYS A 179 17.82 -4.85 8.05
CA LYS A 179 18.97 -4.44 8.86
C LYS A 179 20.12 -3.98 7.99
N THR A 180 20.35 -4.69 6.89
CA THR A 180 21.37 -4.38 5.90
C THR A 180 20.71 -3.85 4.64
N TYR A 181 21.24 -2.75 4.12
CA TYR A 181 20.65 -2.04 2.98
C TYR A 181 21.71 -1.84 1.91
N SER A 182 21.32 -1.91 0.63
CA SER A 182 22.16 -1.45 -0.46
C SER A 182 22.40 0.07 -0.36
N GLN A 183 23.34 0.57 -1.15
CA GLN A 183 23.41 2.01 -1.40
C GLN A 183 22.11 2.48 -2.08
N ALA A 184 21.67 3.68 -1.74
CA ALA A 184 20.50 4.27 -2.38
C ALA A 184 20.78 4.61 -3.84
N ALA A 185 19.81 4.36 -4.71
CA ALA A 185 19.88 4.67 -6.13
C ALA A 185 18.57 5.31 -6.60
N VAL A 186 18.62 6.05 -7.71
CA VAL A 186 17.43 6.63 -8.34
C VAL A 186 16.62 5.49 -8.99
N LEU A 187 15.35 5.38 -8.61
CA LEU A 187 14.40 4.43 -9.20
C LEU A 187 13.70 5.00 -10.43
N TYR A 188 13.29 6.27 -10.35
CA TYR A 188 12.48 6.91 -11.38
C TYR A 188 12.82 8.39 -11.55
N ASP A 189 13.29 8.72 -12.75
CA ASP A 189 13.50 10.08 -13.23
C ASP A 189 13.12 10.16 -14.71
N GLN A 190 12.05 10.92 -14.98
CA GLN A 190 11.56 11.22 -16.34
C GLN A 190 11.49 12.73 -16.56
N GLY A 191 12.32 13.50 -15.86
CA GLY A 191 12.45 14.95 -16.07
C GLY A 191 11.39 15.84 -15.39
N PHE A 192 10.53 15.28 -14.53
CA PHE A 192 9.51 16.04 -13.80
C PHE A 192 9.49 15.69 -12.30
N ASN A 193 8.89 16.56 -11.49
CA ASN A 193 8.79 16.39 -10.04
C ASN A 193 7.82 15.24 -9.71
N VAL A 194 8.30 14.20 -9.03
CA VAL A 194 7.56 12.95 -8.80
C VAL A 194 7.59 12.57 -7.33
N ILE A 195 6.42 12.24 -6.76
CA ILE A 195 6.27 11.73 -5.40
C ILE A 195 5.25 10.59 -5.37
N ASP A 196 5.07 10.00 -4.18
CA ASP A 196 4.03 9.03 -3.85
C ASP A 196 3.92 7.89 -4.89
N ALA A 197 4.94 7.04 -4.92
CA ALA A 197 4.97 5.89 -5.81
C ALA A 197 4.50 4.63 -5.09
N THR A 198 3.71 3.81 -5.78
CA THR A 198 3.37 2.43 -5.38
C THR A 198 3.55 1.47 -6.56
N ILE A 199 4.08 0.28 -6.33
CA ILE A 199 4.41 -0.68 -7.39
C ILE A 199 3.61 -1.97 -7.22
N GLN A 200 3.04 -2.46 -8.31
CA GLN A 200 2.34 -3.74 -8.37
C GLN A 200 2.85 -4.60 -9.54
N MET A 201 2.77 -5.91 -9.39
CA MET A 201 3.06 -6.85 -10.48
C MET A 201 1.83 -7.11 -11.36
N ASN A 202 2.06 -7.10 -12.67
CA ASN A 202 1.09 -7.50 -13.68
C ASN A 202 1.73 -8.45 -14.69
N GLY A 203 1.53 -9.77 -14.50
CA GLY A 203 2.25 -10.77 -15.27
C GLY A 203 3.76 -10.67 -14.98
N ASN A 204 4.55 -10.40 -16.04
CA ASN A 204 6.01 -10.26 -15.94
C ASN A 204 6.47 -8.80 -15.92
N GLN A 205 5.57 -7.86 -15.64
CA GLN A 205 5.86 -6.43 -15.67
C GLN A 205 5.49 -5.77 -14.33
N TYR A 206 6.35 -4.88 -13.86
CA TYR A 206 6.09 -3.97 -12.77
C TYR A 206 5.33 -2.75 -13.28
N VAL A 207 4.27 -2.38 -12.57
CA VAL A 207 3.46 -1.19 -12.83
C VAL A 207 3.62 -0.27 -11.64
N MET A 208 4.29 0.86 -11.83
CA MET A 208 4.39 1.94 -10.88
C MET A 208 3.22 2.90 -11.08
N PHE A 209 2.48 3.17 -10.04
CA PHE A 209 1.53 4.27 -9.94
C PHE A 209 2.23 5.40 -9.19
N LEU A 210 2.17 6.62 -9.71
CA LEU A 210 2.95 7.74 -9.19
C LEU A 210 2.18 9.05 -9.32
N LYS A 211 2.52 10.02 -8.49
CA LYS A 211 2.01 11.39 -8.61
C LYS A 211 2.96 12.25 -9.43
N ASP A 212 2.41 12.94 -10.43
CA ASP A 212 3.08 14.09 -11.05
C ASP A 212 2.85 15.33 -10.17
N GLU A 213 3.90 15.72 -9.43
CA GLU A 213 3.88 16.81 -8.45
C GLU A 213 4.14 18.18 -9.09
N THR A 214 4.23 18.26 -10.43
CA THR A 214 4.41 19.52 -11.16
C THR A 214 3.28 20.52 -10.85
N ARG A 215 3.65 21.75 -10.52
CA ARG A 215 2.71 22.79 -10.04
C ARG A 215 2.24 23.73 -11.16
N TYR A 216 3.05 24.00 -12.19
CA TYR A 216 2.74 24.86 -13.33
C TYR A 216 3.27 24.30 -14.67
N PRO A 217 2.39 24.14 -15.68
CA PRO A 217 0.94 24.04 -15.50
C PRO A 217 0.61 22.89 -14.53
N PRO A 218 -0.43 23.02 -13.69
CA PRO A 218 -0.70 22.05 -12.64
C PRO A 218 -0.96 20.68 -13.25
N GLN A 219 -0.16 19.71 -12.83
CA GLN A 219 -0.40 18.31 -13.11
C GLN A 219 -1.17 17.72 -11.95
N LYS A 220 -0.53 17.56 -10.78
CA LYS A 220 -1.14 17.13 -9.50
C LYS A 220 -2.09 15.93 -9.66
N ASN A 221 -1.72 15.02 -10.56
CA ASN A 221 -2.52 13.88 -10.96
C ASN A 221 -1.71 12.61 -10.84
N LEU A 222 -2.43 11.49 -10.83
CA LEU A 222 -1.80 10.18 -10.80
C LEU A 222 -1.59 9.66 -12.21
N ARG A 223 -0.51 8.93 -12.41
CA ARG A 223 -0.11 8.32 -13.67
C ARG A 223 0.46 6.93 -13.42
N THR A 224 0.65 6.19 -14.50
CA THR A 224 1.29 4.87 -14.48
C THR A 224 2.58 4.89 -15.30
N ALA A 225 3.57 4.11 -14.88
CA ALA A 225 4.78 3.80 -15.62
C ALA A 225 5.08 2.30 -15.48
N THR A 226 5.73 1.68 -16.46
CA THR A 226 5.94 0.24 -16.46
C THR A 226 7.38 -0.16 -16.71
N SER A 227 7.84 -1.25 -16.10
CA SER A 227 9.17 -1.84 -16.33
C SER A 227 9.13 -3.36 -16.27
N THR A 228 10.06 -4.04 -16.93
CA THR A 228 10.32 -5.48 -16.72
C THR A 228 11.36 -5.75 -15.63
N THR A 229 11.94 -4.70 -15.06
CA THR A 229 12.95 -4.76 -13.99
C THR A 229 12.49 -3.91 -12.82
N LEU A 230 12.44 -4.49 -11.61
CA LEU A 230 11.93 -3.80 -10.43
C LEU A 230 12.67 -2.48 -10.14
N THR A 231 13.99 -2.50 -10.30
CA THR A 231 14.91 -1.45 -9.84
C THR A 231 15.24 -0.38 -10.88
N GLY A 232 14.52 -0.32 -11.99
CA GLY A 232 14.75 0.72 -13.00
C GLY A 232 14.17 0.39 -14.36
N GLY A 233 14.44 1.24 -15.36
CA GLY A 233 13.94 1.05 -16.72
C GLY A 233 12.43 1.31 -16.89
N TYR A 234 11.80 1.96 -15.92
CA TYR A 234 10.41 2.38 -16.02
C TYR A 234 10.21 3.36 -17.19
N SER A 235 9.14 3.14 -17.94
CA SER A 235 8.73 3.96 -19.08
C SER A 235 8.48 5.44 -18.70
N ALA A 236 8.34 6.29 -19.72
CA ALA A 236 7.68 7.58 -19.54
C ALA A 236 6.29 7.39 -18.91
N PRO A 237 5.78 8.39 -18.15
CA PRO A 237 4.48 8.27 -17.49
C PRO A 237 3.36 8.28 -18.52
N SER A 238 2.28 7.55 -18.23
CA SER A 238 1.05 7.57 -19.01
C SER A 238 0.34 8.93 -18.94
N LYS A 239 -0.81 9.03 -19.62
CA LYS A 239 -1.74 10.14 -19.40
C LYS A 239 -2.31 10.06 -17.96
N PRO A 240 -2.82 11.17 -17.41
CA PRO A 240 -3.48 11.14 -16.10
C PRO A 240 -4.54 10.04 -16.01
N ILE A 241 -4.52 9.25 -14.93
CA ILE A 241 -5.55 8.24 -14.63
C ILE A 241 -6.68 8.81 -13.77
N THR A 242 -6.49 10.02 -13.23
CA THR A 242 -7.45 10.77 -12.41
C THR A 242 -8.09 11.91 -13.19
N GLY A 243 -9.24 12.40 -12.70
CA GLY A 243 -9.96 13.55 -13.27
C GLY A 243 -9.32 14.92 -12.97
N ASN A 244 -10.07 15.98 -13.25
CA ASN A 244 -9.62 17.38 -13.07
C ASN A 244 -9.73 17.85 -11.60
N TYR A 245 -8.93 17.23 -10.74
CA TYR A 245 -8.77 17.54 -9.32
C TYR A 245 -7.36 17.15 -8.89
N TRP A 246 -6.93 17.59 -7.71
CA TRP A 246 -5.60 17.27 -7.19
C TRP A 246 -5.66 15.96 -6.41
N ALA A 247 -4.83 15.00 -6.81
CA ALA A 247 -4.77 13.67 -6.23
C ALA A 247 -3.33 13.32 -5.81
N GLU A 248 -3.20 12.61 -4.69
CA GLU A 248 -1.90 12.16 -4.17
C GLU A 248 -2.02 10.83 -3.42
N GLY A 249 -0.89 10.23 -3.08
CA GLY A 249 -0.86 9.01 -2.29
C GLY A 249 -1.59 7.80 -2.87
N PRO A 250 -1.25 7.34 -4.09
CA PRO A 250 -1.88 6.16 -4.67
C PRO A 250 -1.57 4.90 -3.86
N THR A 251 -2.59 4.07 -3.61
CA THR A 251 -2.41 2.67 -3.22
C THR A 251 -3.35 1.77 -4.00
N VAL A 252 -2.96 0.52 -4.25
CA VAL A 252 -3.59 -0.32 -5.28
C VAL A 252 -4.08 -1.64 -4.72
N LEU A 253 -5.35 -1.93 -4.94
CA LEU A 253 -5.94 -3.26 -4.75
C LEU A 253 -6.22 -3.91 -6.10
N LYS A 254 -5.68 -5.12 -6.31
CA LYS A 254 -6.04 -5.98 -7.43
C LYS A 254 -6.99 -7.08 -6.97
N LYS A 255 -8.21 -7.10 -7.50
CA LYS A 255 -9.27 -8.07 -7.18
C LYS A 255 -9.68 -8.82 -8.44
N GLY A 256 -9.12 -10.02 -8.62
CA GLY A 256 -9.20 -10.72 -9.90
C GLY A 256 -8.54 -9.90 -11.00
N ASN A 257 -9.30 -9.56 -12.05
CA ASN A 257 -8.82 -8.70 -13.14
C ASN A 257 -9.07 -7.21 -12.91
N GLN A 258 -9.74 -6.83 -11.81
CA GLN A 258 -10.06 -5.45 -11.53
C GLN A 258 -8.96 -4.80 -10.68
N TRP A 259 -8.46 -3.68 -11.15
CA TRP A 259 -7.59 -2.77 -10.41
C TRP A 259 -8.43 -1.69 -9.76
N ILE A 260 -8.17 -1.38 -8.50
CA ILE A 260 -8.71 -0.24 -7.79
C ILE A 260 -7.52 0.55 -7.25
N VAL A 261 -7.42 1.82 -7.63
CA VAL A 261 -6.38 2.74 -7.16
C VAL A 261 -7.06 3.75 -6.26
N TYR A 262 -6.75 3.73 -4.97
CA TYR A 262 -7.23 4.70 -3.97
C TYR A 262 -6.24 5.85 -3.85
N PHE A 263 -6.73 7.05 -3.52
CA PHE A 263 -5.88 8.23 -3.38
C PHE A 263 -6.55 9.35 -2.57
N ASP A 264 -5.74 10.24 -2.02
CA ASP A 264 -6.19 11.41 -1.28
C ASP A 264 -6.53 12.57 -2.26
N LYS A 265 -7.80 13.00 -2.28
CA LYS A 265 -8.22 14.27 -2.92
C LYS A 265 -8.05 15.38 -1.88
N TYR A 266 -6.80 15.67 -1.53
CA TYR A 266 -6.43 16.44 -0.33
C TYR A 266 -6.99 17.86 -0.26
N ARG A 267 -7.32 18.49 -1.39
CA ARG A 267 -7.98 19.80 -1.44
C ARG A 267 -9.50 19.73 -1.21
N ASP A 268 -10.08 18.57 -1.46
CA ASP A 268 -11.51 18.31 -1.31
C ASP A 268 -11.81 17.62 0.03
N HIS A 269 -10.78 17.34 0.84
CA HIS A 269 -10.88 16.66 2.13
C HIS A 269 -11.64 15.32 2.08
N LYS A 270 -11.46 14.57 0.99
CA LYS A 270 -12.05 13.25 0.79
C LYS A 270 -11.07 12.31 0.09
N TYR A 271 -11.30 11.00 0.22
CA TYR A 271 -10.60 10.01 -0.58
C TYR A 271 -11.31 9.77 -1.91
N GLY A 272 -10.56 9.31 -2.90
CA GLY A 272 -11.10 8.88 -4.17
C GLY A 272 -10.56 7.54 -4.63
N ALA A 273 -11.18 7.02 -5.68
CA ALA A 273 -10.75 5.78 -6.29
C ALA A 273 -11.06 5.74 -7.79
N VAL A 274 -10.13 5.21 -8.58
CA VAL A 274 -10.36 4.86 -9.98
C VAL A 274 -10.20 3.37 -10.17
N THR A 275 -10.92 2.79 -11.14
CA THR A 275 -10.84 1.38 -11.47
C THR A 275 -10.51 1.14 -12.93
N SER A 276 -9.82 0.03 -13.22
CA SER A 276 -9.50 -0.41 -14.56
C SER A 276 -9.44 -1.94 -14.62
N THR A 277 -9.66 -2.52 -15.79
CA THR A 277 -9.42 -3.96 -16.05
C THR A 277 -8.22 -4.20 -16.95
N ASP A 278 -7.66 -3.15 -17.56
CA ASP A 278 -6.59 -3.24 -18.57
C ASP A 278 -5.42 -2.28 -18.32
N LEU A 279 -5.46 -1.48 -17.24
CA LEU A 279 -4.49 -0.44 -16.88
C LEU A 279 -4.39 0.75 -17.87
N VAL A 280 -5.27 0.79 -18.87
CA VAL A 280 -5.30 1.82 -19.91
C VAL A 280 -6.53 2.69 -19.75
N HIS A 281 -7.70 2.08 -19.59
CA HIS A 281 -8.97 2.77 -19.44
C HIS A 281 -9.37 2.81 -17.96
N TRP A 282 -9.57 4.02 -17.44
CA TRP A 282 -9.84 4.27 -16.04
C TRP A 282 -11.25 4.85 -15.85
N THR A 283 -11.98 4.31 -14.87
CA THR A 283 -13.31 4.77 -14.48
C THR A 283 -13.25 5.33 -13.06
N GLU A 284 -13.72 6.55 -12.87
CA GLU A 284 -13.90 7.15 -11.54
C GLU A 284 -15.00 6.42 -10.77
N ILE A 285 -14.68 6.00 -9.54
CA ILE A 285 -15.60 5.29 -8.65
C ILE A 285 -15.61 5.88 -7.23
N SER A 286 -15.13 7.12 -7.06
CA SER A 286 -15.18 7.87 -5.79
C SER A 286 -16.52 7.79 -5.07
N ASP A 287 -17.63 7.88 -5.80
CA ASP A 287 -18.98 7.94 -5.21
C ASP A 287 -19.43 6.59 -4.61
N LEU A 288 -18.69 5.52 -4.89
CA LEU A 288 -18.91 4.19 -4.31
C LEU A 288 -18.07 3.96 -3.04
N LEU A 289 -17.15 4.86 -2.73
CA LEU A 289 -16.17 4.69 -1.67
C LEU A 289 -16.69 5.25 -0.34
N GLU A 290 -16.68 4.42 0.70
CA GLU A 290 -16.92 4.84 2.08
C GLU A 290 -15.61 4.68 2.87
N MET A 291 -15.07 5.77 3.41
CA MET A 291 -13.77 5.78 4.11
C MET A 291 -13.90 6.36 5.52
N PRO A 292 -13.01 5.97 6.46
CA PRO A 292 -12.90 6.63 7.75
C PRO A 292 -12.70 8.14 7.62
N LYS A 293 -13.35 8.92 8.50
CA LYS A 293 -13.26 10.38 8.44
C LYS A 293 -11.85 10.87 8.76
N GLY A 294 -11.30 11.72 7.90
CA GLY A 294 -9.99 12.34 8.10
C GLY A 294 -8.81 11.41 7.83
N ILE A 295 -9.07 10.25 7.21
CA ILE A 295 -8.04 9.40 6.61
C ILE A 295 -7.19 10.19 5.63
N ARG A 296 -5.89 9.91 5.62
CA ARG A 296 -4.93 10.42 4.65
C ARG A 296 -4.15 9.29 3.99
N HIS A 297 -3.16 9.62 3.17
CA HIS A 297 -2.33 8.66 2.43
C HIS A 297 -1.89 7.46 3.29
N GLY A 298 -2.02 6.27 2.74
CA GLY A 298 -1.67 5.01 3.37
C GLY A 298 -1.77 3.86 2.37
N THR A 299 -1.77 2.61 2.84
CA THR A 299 -1.68 1.45 1.94
C THR A 299 -2.74 0.38 2.20
N VAL A 300 -3.17 -0.26 1.12
CA VAL A 300 -4.03 -1.45 1.20
C VAL A 300 -3.20 -2.73 1.16
N VAL A 301 -3.52 -3.68 2.04
CA VAL A 301 -2.93 -5.03 2.07
C VAL A 301 -4.01 -6.08 2.27
N THR A 302 -3.82 -7.26 1.68
CA THR A 302 -4.73 -8.39 1.91
C THR A 302 -4.33 -9.14 3.18
N ILE A 303 -5.32 -9.40 4.04
CA ILE A 303 -5.17 -10.17 5.27
C ILE A 303 -6.13 -11.36 5.28
N THR A 304 -5.86 -12.30 6.18
CA THR A 304 -6.74 -13.43 6.45
C THR A 304 -7.91 -12.99 7.33
N LYS A 305 -9.01 -13.74 7.25
CA LYS A 305 -10.15 -13.55 8.16
C LYS A 305 -9.74 -13.72 9.63
N GLN A 306 -8.86 -14.66 9.93
CA GLN A 306 -8.40 -14.91 11.30
C GLN A 306 -7.63 -13.72 11.88
N GLU A 307 -6.83 -13.02 11.06
CA GLU A 307 -6.16 -11.79 11.48
C GLU A 307 -7.15 -10.66 11.72
N LEU A 308 -8.15 -10.50 10.84
CA LEU A 308 -9.24 -9.54 11.08
C LEU A 308 -9.99 -9.83 12.37
N ASP A 309 -10.35 -11.09 12.62
CA ASP A 309 -11.09 -11.49 13.82
C ASP A 309 -10.31 -11.20 15.12
N LYS A 310 -8.96 -11.16 15.06
CA LYS A 310 -8.12 -10.71 16.18
C LYS A 310 -8.17 -9.18 16.31
N LEU A 311 -7.99 -8.45 15.21
CA LEU A 311 -8.06 -6.98 15.20
C LEU A 311 -9.41 -6.44 15.71
N LEU A 312 -10.51 -7.10 15.39
CA LEU A 312 -11.85 -6.72 15.85
C LEU A 312 -12.08 -6.92 17.36
N LYS A 313 -11.21 -7.68 18.04
CA LYS A 313 -11.26 -7.85 19.50
C LYS A 313 -10.51 -6.75 20.25
N GLU A 314 -9.64 -6.02 19.56
CA GLU A 314 -8.97 -4.83 20.11
C GLU A 314 -9.99 -3.69 20.22
N LYS A 315 -10.25 -3.25 21.44
CA LYS A 315 -11.22 -2.19 21.76
C LYS A 315 -10.57 -0.82 21.83
#